data_AF-A0A0L6JRE3-F1
#
_entry.id   AF-A0A0L6JRE3-F1
#
_cell.length_a   1.000
_cell.length_b   1.000
_cell.length_c   1.000
_cell.angle_alpha   90.00
_cell.angle_beta   90.00
_cell.angle_gamma   90.00
#
_symmetry.space_group_name_H-M   'P 1'
#
loop_
_entity.id
_entity.type
_entity.pdbx_description
1 polymer ?
#
loop_
_entity_poly.entity_id
_entity_poly.type
_entity_poly.pdbx_seq_one_letter_code
_entity_poly.pdbx_strand_id
1 'polypeptide(L)'
;MIDLKQEFESYTHIDAEALGFEDRTIPDNVRSSINLYNKALDSINAKSEDMAIIELKKAISLNPEFCQAMDLLGVCYLYINDYNKARLVYEKIMELKGSNIKATRLYKLIKEREASSPKKEVKTAFNKQPPVKEENKNIKNNNINISEKLNFLKGDLIKYICCVLLGAVIVLLCNIPLYLSKTDSSPVNKVDTEVETINKLNKQVTELKSSLSKLTKDYETLKSNKALLENELEYNKNVKKLSEAEGLANSRNYEAAADMLILMKDTKFSAADKRKYDKLFESIVPNAAHSAYNQGYSLCNSRKYNEAIEKLNKVRIYGDKWKFMDSALYKLGVAYKGINNNKEALELFQTVVKLYPKSQVAYYAQARIKEMANLSK
;
A
#
# COMPACT_ATOMS: atom_id res chain seq x y z
N MET A 1 -11.59 6.25 -7.09
CA MET A 1 -12.77 6.18 -6.21
C MET A 1 -12.39 5.25 -5.07
N ILE A 2 -12.46 5.69 -3.81
CA ILE A 2 -12.15 4.80 -2.68
C ILE A 2 -13.25 3.75 -2.60
N ASP A 3 -12.88 2.47 -2.64
CA ASP A 3 -13.82 1.39 -2.36
C ASP A 3 -13.98 1.27 -0.85
N LEU A 4 -15.00 1.94 -0.31
CA LEU A 4 -15.27 1.97 1.12
C LEU A 4 -15.64 0.59 1.68
N LYS A 5 -16.09 -0.35 0.84
CA LYS A 5 -16.37 -1.72 1.27
C LYS A 5 -15.10 -2.50 1.55
N GLN A 6 -14.08 -2.32 0.71
CA GLN A 6 -12.76 -2.91 0.91
C GLN A 6 -12.04 -2.29 2.14
N GLU A 7 -12.33 -1.03 2.46
CA GLU A 7 -11.77 -0.37 3.64
C GLU A 7 -12.25 -1.04 4.94
N PHE A 8 -13.49 -1.55 5.00
CA PHE A 8 -14.00 -2.28 6.17
C PHE A 8 -13.22 -3.58 6.43
N GLU A 9 -12.74 -4.26 5.39
CA GLU A 9 -11.96 -5.50 5.50
C GLU A 9 -10.58 -5.28 6.16
N SER A 10 -10.11 -4.03 6.22
CA SER A 10 -8.84 -3.69 6.89
C SER A 10 -8.95 -3.66 8.42
N TYR A 11 -10.17 -3.60 8.96
CA TYR A 11 -10.39 -3.56 10.40
C TYR A 11 -10.59 -4.97 10.96
N THR A 12 -9.91 -5.25 12.06
CA THR A 12 -9.94 -6.55 12.73
C THR A 12 -10.40 -6.40 14.18
N HIS A 13 -10.95 -7.50 14.70
CA HIS A 13 -11.32 -7.61 16.10
C HIS A 13 -10.10 -7.44 17.00
N ILE A 14 -10.26 -6.68 18.07
CA ILE A 14 -9.22 -6.45 19.07
C ILE A 14 -9.51 -7.35 20.25
N ASP A 15 -8.56 -8.21 20.61
CA ASP A 15 -8.64 -9.02 21.81
C ASP A 15 -8.27 -8.17 23.04
N ALA A 16 -9.28 -7.85 23.85
CA ALA A 16 -9.11 -7.07 25.06
C ALA A 16 -8.34 -7.84 26.15
N GLU A 17 -8.33 -9.17 26.14
CA GLU A 17 -7.64 -10.00 27.14
C GLU A 17 -6.15 -10.14 26.78
N ALA A 18 -5.82 -10.27 25.50
CA ALA A 18 -4.43 -10.32 25.02
C ALA A 18 -3.66 -9.00 25.19
N LEU A 19 -4.34 -7.86 25.41
CA LEU A 19 -3.69 -6.57 25.73
C LEU A 19 -3.23 -6.45 27.19
N GLY A 20 -3.64 -7.39 28.06
CA GLY A 20 -3.26 -7.45 29.47
C GLY A 20 -1.97 -8.22 29.68
N PHE A 21 -0.83 -7.75 29.15
CA PHE A 21 0.47 -8.36 29.48
C PHE A 21 0.95 -7.93 30.90
N GLU A 22 1.10 -8.95 31.73
CA GLU A 22 2.01 -9.11 32.88
C GLU A 22 1.68 -8.56 34.29
N ASP A 23 0.95 -7.47 34.54
CA ASP A 23 0.49 -7.16 35.92
C ASP A 23 -0.44 -5.92 36.04
N ARG A 24 -1.09 -5.50 34.96
CA ARG A 24 -1.94 -4.31 34.96
C ARG A 24 -3.33 -4.63 34.44
N THR A 25 -4.32 -4.59 35.34
CA THR A 25 -5.73 -4.71 34.98
C THR A 25 -6.13 -3.59 34.02
N ILE A 26 -6.56 -3.93 32.81
CA ILE A 26 -7.14 -2.95 31.88
C ILE A 26 -8.37 -2.33 32.54
N PRO A 27 -8.47 -0.99 32.60
CA PRO A 27 -9.64 -0.31 33.13
C PRO A 27 -10.94 -0.79 32.46
N ASP A 28 -12.00 -0.98 33.24
CA ASP A 28 -13.26 -1.56 32.75
C ASP A 28 -13.89 -0.74 31.61
N ASN A 29 -13.68 0.59 31.60
CA ASN A 29 -14.10 1.47 30.51
C ASN A 29 -13.35 1.18 29.20
N VAL A 30 -12.05 0.91 29.26
CA VAL A 30 -11.24 0.54 28.08
C VAL A 30 -11.67 -0.84 27.56
N ARG A 31 -11.82 -1.83 28.44
CA ARG A 31 -12.33 -3.16 28.06
C ARG A 31 -13.71 -3.08 27.40
N SER A 32 -14.62 -2.32 28.02
CA SER A 32 -15.97 -2.10 27.49
C SER A 32 -15.96 -1.37 26.14
N SER A 33 -15.04 -0.42 25.93
CA SER A 33 -14.89 0.29 24.66
C SER A 33 -14.42 -0.63 23.53
N ILE A 34 -13.51 -1.56 23.82
CA ILE A 34 -13.02 -2.55 22.85
C ILE A 34 -14.13 -3.54 22.48
N ASN A 35 -14.89 -4.01 23.46
CA ASN A 35 -16.03 -4.91 23.21
C ASN A 35 -17.10 -4.24 22.33
N LEU A 36 -17.37 -2.95 22.53
CA LEU A 36 -18.29 -2.19 21.68
C LEU A 36 -17.74 -1.97 20.26
N TYR A 37 -16.43 -1.77 20.11
CA TYR A 37 -15.79 -1.69 18.81
C TYR A 37 -15.88 -3.01 18.03
N ASN A 38 -15.65 -4.14 18.69
CA ASN A 38 -15.80 -5.47 18.09
C ASN A 38 -17.25 -5.71 17.65
N LYS A 39 -18.23 -5.38 18.49
CA LYS A 39 -19.65 -5.43 18.10
C LYS A 39 -19.96 -4.55 16.89
N ALA A 40 -19.36 -3.37 16.79
CA ALA A 40 -19.53 -2.52 15.62
C ALA A 40 -19.01 -3.16 14.33
N LEU A 41 -17.91 -3.92 14.40
CA LEU A 41 -17.41 -4.69 13.26
C LEU A 41 -18.41 -5.79 12.85
N ASP A 42 -18.98 -6.50 13.82
CA ASP A 42 -20.04 -7.48 13.56
C ASP A 42 -21.27 -6.84 12.93
N SER A 43 -21.69 -5.68 13.42
CA SER A 43 -22.78 -4.88 12.87
C SER A 43 -22.50 -4.44 11.42
N ILE A 44 -21.27 -4.07 11.08
CA ILE A 44 -20.85 -3.74 9.70
C ILE A 44 -20.93 -4.99 8.81
N ASN A 45 -20.43 -6.13 9.29
CA ASN A 45 -20.51 -7.41 8.57
C ASN A 45 -21.96 -7.84 8.35
N ALA A 46 -22.85 -7.54 9.31
CA ALA A 46 -24.28 -7.74 9.22
C ALA A 46 -25.01 -6.66 8.37
N LYS A 47 -24.28 -5.75 7.71
CA LYS A 47 -24.83 -4.63 6.90
C LYS A 47 -25.81 -3.75 7.66
N SER A 48 -25.52 -3.54 8.94
CA SER A 48 -26.30 -2.73 9.87
C SER A 48 -25.47 -1.51 10.30
N GLU A 49 -25.23 -0.59 9.39
CA GLU A 49 -24.30 0.54 9.58
C GLU A 49 -24.77 1.52 10.67
N ASP A 50 -26.08 1.71 10.83
CA ASP A 50 -26.63 2.55 11.89
C ASP A 50 -26.31 2.01 13.29
N MET A 51 -26.40 0.69 13.46
CA MET A 51 -26.03 0.02 14.71
C MET A 51 -24.54 0.17 14.99
N ALA A 52 -23.70 -0.04 13.97
CA ALA A 52 -22.26 0.14 14.08
C ALA A 52 -21.89 1.58 14.50
N ILE A 53 -22.55 2.60 13.93
CA ILE A 53 -22.34 4.00 14.31
C ILE A 53 -22.70 4.25 15.78
N ILE A 54 -23.79 3.65 16.29
CA ILE A 54 -24.21 3.78 17.69
C ILE A 54 -23.17 3.13 18.61
N GLU A 55 -22.73 1.92 18.28
CA GLU A 55 -21.75 1.16 19.04
C GLU A 55 -20.40 1.87 19.09
N LEU A 56 -19.94 2.43 17.96
CA LEU A 56 -18.70 3.20 17.88
C LEU A 56 -18.77 4.51 18.67
N LYS A 57 -19.89 5.24 18.60
CA LYS A 57 -20.07 6.44 19.43
C LYS A 57 -19.96 6.12 20.91
N LYS A 58 -20.57 5.01 21.34
CA LYS A 58 -20.52 4.56 22.74
C LYS A 58 -19.11 4.11 23.12
N ALA A 59 -18.39 3.42 22.23
CA ALA A 59 -16.98 3.05 22.43
C ALA A 59 -16.11 4.30 22.66
N ILE A 60 -16.26 5.31 21.80
CA ILE A 60 -15.51 6.58 21.88
C ILE A 60 -15.90 7.40 23.12
N SER A 61 -17.15 7.33 23.60
CA SER A 61 -17.52 8.01 24.85
C SER A 61 -16.87 7.39 26.09
N LEU A 62 -16.61 6.07 26.05
CA LEU A 62 -15.94 5.36 27.15
C LEU A 62 -14.41 5.49 27.08
N ASN A 63 -13.87 5.60 25.87
CA ASN A 63 -12.45 5.80 25.60
C ASN A 63 -12.24 6.87 24.51
N PRO A 64 -12.14 8.16 24.90
CA PRO A 64 -12.02 9.28 23.96
C PRO A 64 -10.77 9.26 23.07
N GLU A 65 -9.71 8.55 23.47
CA GLU A 65 -8.45 8.43 22.73
C GLU A 65 -8.41 7.20 21.81
N PHE A 66 -9.54 6.48 21.67
CA PHE A 66 -9.62 5.27 20.85
C PHE A 66 -9.65 5.59 19.35
N CYS A 67 -8.50 5.97 18.79
CA CYS A 67 -8.40 6.44 17.41
C CYS A 67 -8.85 5.42 16.36
N GLN A 68 -8.71 4.11 16.62
CA GLN A 68 -9.19 3.07 15.70
C GLN A 68 -10.72 3.07 15.60
N ALA A 69 -11.43 3.21 16.74
CA ALA A 69 -12.88 3.35 16.73
C ALA A 69 -13.34 4.67 16.08
N MET A 70 -12.58 5.76 16.28
CA MET A 70 -12.84 7.03 15.59
C MET A 70 -12.64 6.91 14.07
N ASP A 71 -11.58 6.26 13.61
CA ASP A 71 -11.30 6.06 12.18
C ASP A 71 -12.44 5.25 11.53
N LEU A 72 -12.84 4.14 12.16
CA LEU A 72 -13.95 3.32 11.71
C LEU A 72 -15.27 4.10 11.67
N LEU A 73 -15.55 4.93 12.68
CA LEU A 73 -16.72 5.81 12.70
C LEU A 73 -16.69 6.81 11.53
N GLY A 74 -15.53 7.37 11.23
CA GLY A 74 -15.32 8.25 10.08
C GLY A 74 -15.60 7.55 8.75
N VAL A 75 -15.16 6.29 8.60
CA VAL A 75 -15.46 5.46 7.41
C VAL A 75 -16.94 5.14 7.31
N CYS A 76 -17.61 4.78 8.41
CA CYS A 76 -19.06 4.58 8.43
C CYS A 76 -19.82 5.83 7.96
N TYR A 77 -19.42 7.02 8.42
CA TYR A 77 -20.02 8.28 7.94
C TYR A 77 -19.77 8.55 6.46
N LEU A 78 -18.57 8.25 5.96
CA LEU A 78 -18.28 8.34 4.52
C LEU A 78 -19.16 7.39 3.70
N TYR A 79 -19.39 6.18 4.21
CA TYR A 79 -20.21 5.16 3.56
C TYR A 79 -21.67 5.58 3.43
N ILE A 80 -22.24 6.19 4.49
CA ILE A 80 -23.61 6.75 4.45
C ILE A 80 -23.68 8.15 3.82
N ASN A 81 -22.59 8.63 3.21
CA ASN A 81 -22.46 9.97 2.60
C ASN A 81 -22.67 11.16 3.56
N ASP A 82 -22.50 10.98 4.87
CA ASP A 82 -22.52 12.06 5.85
C ASP A 82 -21.12 12.68 6.02
N TYR A 83 -20.72 13.44 5.01
CA TYR A 83 -19.39 14.06 4.91
C TYR A 83 -19.10 15.04 6.06
N ASN A 84 -20.14 15.75 6.55
CA ASN A 84 -20.01 16.70 7.64
C ASN A 84 -19.62 16.01 8.94
N LYS A 85 -20.30 14.91 9.30
CA LYS A 85 -19.94 14.16 10.51
C LYS A 85 -18.61 13.43 10.35
N ALA A 86 -18.33 12.87 9.17
CA ALA A 86 -17.03 12.27 8.89
C ALA A 86 -15.89 13.27 9.13
N ARG A 87 -16.05 14.51 8.65
CA ARG A 87 -15.08 15.58 8.83
C ARG A 87 -14.75 15.83 10.31
N LEU A 88 -15.78 16.06 11.13
CA LEU A 88 -15.62 16.38 12.55
C LEU A 88 -14.86 15.27 13.29
N VAL A 89 -15.12 14.00 12.92
CA VAL A 89 -14.42 12.85 13.48
C VAL A 89 -12.93 12.89 13.09
N TYR A 90 -12.60 13.15 11.83
CA TYR A 90 -11.20 13.23 11.39
C TYR A 90 -10.45 14.45 11.94
N GLU A 91 -11.12 15.59 12.14
CA GLU A 91 -10.54 16.76 12.83
C GLU A 91 -10.14 16.39 14.26
N LYS A 92 -11.04 15.73 15.00
CA LYS A 92 -10.77 15.27 16.36
C LYS A 92 -9.60 14.26 16.42
N ILE A 93 -9.46 13.38 15.42
CA ILE A 93 -8.31 12.47 15.34
C ILE A 93 -6.99 13.24 15.15
N MET A 94 -7.00 14.33 14.36
CA MET A 94 -5.81 15.17 14.16
C MET A 94 -5.40 15.91 15.43
N GLU A 95 -6.38 16.39 16.21
CA GLU A 95 -6.14 17.06 17.49
C GLU A 95 -5.51 16.12 18.52
N LEU A 96 -5.94 14.86 18.59
CA LEU A 96 -5.49 13.90 19.59
C LEU A 96 -4.11 13.31 19.31
N LYS A 97 -3.78 13.00 18.04
CA LYS A 97 -2.56 12.23 17.71
C LYS A 97 -1.44 12.99 17.02
N GLY A 98 -1.66 14.23 16.55
CA GLY A 98 -0.68 14.95 15.75
C GLY A 98 -0.41 14.23 14.41
N SER A 99 -0.79 14.86 13.29
CA SER A 99 -0.49 14.43 11.91
C SER A 99 -0.59 12.90 11.63
N ASN A 100 -1.78 12.30 11.82
CA ASN A 100 -2.09 11.00 11.23
C ASN A 100 -2.39 11.16 9.73
N ILE A 101 -1.53 10.61 8.86
CA ILE A 101 -1.57 10.76 7.40
C ILE A 101 -2.90 10.25 6.81
N LYS A 102 -3.47 9.16 7.36
CA LYS A 102 -4.75 8.60 6.91
C LYS A 102 -5.90 9.57 7.17
N ALA A 103 -5.97 10.13 8.39
CA ALA A 103 -6.98 11.13 8.75
C ALA A 103 -6.84 12.40 7.90
N THR A 104 -5.60 12.87 7.67
CA THR A 104 -5.30 14.04 6.82
C THR A 104 -5.75 13.85 5.38
N ARG A 105 -5.51 12.67 4.82
CA ARG A 105 -5.94 12.32 3.46
C ARG A 105 -7.46 12.26 3.34
N LEU A 106 -8.15 11.58 4.27
CA LEU A 106 -9.60 11.44 4.24
C LEU A 106 -10.31 12.78 4.47
N TYR A 107 -9.78 13.61 5.37
CA TYR A 107 -10.23 14.98 5.56
C TYR A 107 -10.11 15.85 4.31
N LYS A 108 -8.96 15.75 3.60
CA LYS A 108 -8.73 16.49 2.35
C LYS A 108 -9.69 16.05 1.25
N LEU A 109 -9.91 14.74 1.10
CA LEU A 109 -10.88 14.19 0.15
C LEU A 109 -12.32 14.67 0.43
N ILE A 110 -12.71 14.76 1.71
CA ILE A 110 -14.00 15.33 2.12
C ILE A 110 -14.10 16.80 1.69
N LYS A 111 -13.05 17.60 1.91
CA LYS A 111 -13.00 19.01 1.48
C LYS A 111 -13.07 19.17 -0.04
N GLU A 112 -12.39 18.32 -0.81
CA GLU A 112 -12.41 18.35 -2.28
C GLU A 112 -13.80 18.00 -2.84
N ARG A 113 -14.49 17.00 -2.26
CA ARG A 113 -15.87 16.65 -2.64
C ARG A 113 -16.86 17.76 -2.32
N GLU A 114 -16.73 18.41 -1.17
CA GLU A 114 -17.57 19.56 -0.83
C GLU A 114 -17.30 20.78 -1.71
N ALA A 115 -16.04 21.04 -2.10
CA ALA A 115 -15.70 22.11 -3.03
C ALA A 115 -16.26 21.87 -4.45
N SER A 116 -16.46 20.60 -4.83
CA SER A 116 -17.08 20.20 -6.10
C SER A 116 -18.61 20.12 -6.07
N SER A 117 -19.24 20.31 -4.90
CA SER A 117 -20.70 20.26 -4.74
C SER A 117 -21.26 21.68 -4.57
N PRO A 118 -22.32 22.08 -5.30
CA PRO A 118 -22.96 23.37 -5.05
C PRO A 118 -23.56 23.36 -3.63
N LYS A 119 -23.06 24.26 -2.78
CA LYS A 119 -23.42 24.39 -1.36
C LYS A 119 -24.93 24.52 -1.21
N LYS A 120 -25.57 23.55 -0.54
CA LYS A 120 -26.78 23.81 0.25
C LYS A 120 -26.36 23.90 1.71
N GLU A 121 -26.32 25.12 2.21
CA GLU A 121 -26.36 25.37 3.65
C GLU A 121 -27.66 24.79 4.21
N VAL A 122 -27.59 23.96 5.24
CA VAL A 122 -28.72 23.75 6.13
C VAL A 122 -28.23 23.80 7.57
N LYS A 123 -28.80 24.77 8.29
CA LYS A 123 -28.63 25.00 9.72
C LYS A 123 -29.24 23.85 10.53
N THR A 124 -28.58 23.59 11.66
CA THR A 124 -28.92 22.70 12.77
C THR A 124 -30.39 22.65 13.19
N ALA A 125 -30.93 21.44 13.45
CA ALA A 125 -31.89 21.20 14.53
C ALA A 125 -31.92 19.71 14.94
N PHE A 126 -31.84 19.48 16.25
CA PHE A 126 -32.01 18.19 16.91
C PHE A 126 -33.49 17.76 16.92
N ASN A 127 -33.70 16.45 16.79
CA ASN A 127 -34.73 15.62 17.43
C ASN A 127 -36.12 15.36 16.79
N LYS A 128 -36.48 14.07 16.88
CA LYS A 128 -37.79 13.36 16.82
C LYS A 128 -38.33 12.87 15.46
N GLN A 129 -38.30 11.54 15.28
CA GLN A 129 -39.24 10.71 14.49
C GLN A 129 -40.64 10.67 15.16
N PRO A 130 -41.72 10.01 14.63
CA PRO A 130 -41.99 9.28 13.35
C PRO A 130 -43.36 9.74 12.72
N PRO A 131 -44.19 8.99 11.92
CA PRO A 131 -44.03 7.72 11.16
C PRO A 131 -44.55 7.67 9.68
N VAL A 132 -44.04 6.68 8.93
CA VAL A 132 -44.69 5.70 8.00
C VAL A 132 -45.60 6.18 6.84
N LYS A 133 -45.31 5.74 5.60
CA LYS A 133 -46.15 4.81 4.79
C LYS A 133 -45.47 4.36 3.48
N GLU A 134 -45.65 3.07 3.22
CA GLU A 134 -45.28 2.31 2.03
C GLU A 134 -45.99 2.82 0.77
N GLU A 135 -45.33 2.71 -0.40
CA GLU A 135 -46.04 2.25 -1.59
C GLU A 135 -45.10 1.57 -2.59
N ASN A 136 -45.47 0.33 -2.92
CA ASN A 136 -44.87 -0.54 -3.94
C ASN A 136 -45.01 0.05 -5.34
N LYS A 137 -44.00 -0.14 -6.19
CA LYS A 137 -44.20 -0.34 -7.64
C LYS A 137 -43.10 -1.21 -8.25
N ASN A 138 -43.51 -2.44 -8.59
CA ASN A 138 -42.80 -3.38 -9.44
C ASN A 138 -42.55 -2.79 -10.83
N ILE A 139 -41.31 -2.80 -11.32
CA ILE A 139 -41.02 -2.82 -12.77
C ILE A 139 -39.87 -3.79 -13.06
N LYS A 140 -40.24 -4.75 -13.92
CA LYS A 140 -39.51 -5.82 -14.62
C LYS A 140 -38.02 -5.60 -14.89
N ASN A 141 -37.28 -6.69 -14.66
CA ASN A 141 -35.97 -7.02 -15.25
C ASN A 141 -35.96 -6.77 -16.77
N ASN A 142 -34.90 -6.10 -17.23
CA ASN A 142 -34.32 -6.31 -18.56
C ASN A 142 -32.80 -6.19 -18.44
N ASN A 143 -32.13 -7.34 -18.51
CA ASN A 143 -30.68 -7.44 -18.66
C ASN A 143 -30.30 -6.97 -20.06
N ILE A 144 -29.53 -5.90 -20.16
CA ILE A 144 -28.82 -5.54 -21.39
C ILE A 144 -27.33 -5.66 -21.09
N ASN A 145 -26.70 -6.67 -21.69
CA ASN A 145 -25.24 -6.84 -21.69
C ASN A 145 -24.61 -5.68 -22.48
N ILE A 146 -23.97 -4.75 -21.77
CA ILE A 146 -23.16 -3.66 -22.32
C ILE A 146 -21.69 -3.92 -21.98
N SER A 147 -21.17 -5.11 -22.31
CA SER A 147 -19.78 -5.49 -22.04
C SER A 147 -18.91 -5.63 -23.29
N GLU A 148 -19.45 -5.43 -24.50
CA GLU A 148 -18.66 -5.60 -25.74
C GLU A 148 -18.51 -4.36 -26.62
N LYS A 149 -19.17 -3.23 -26.29
CA LYS A 149 -19.12 -2.02 -27.14
C LYS A 149 -18.31 -0.84 -26.58
N LEU A 150 -17.61 -1.02 -25.45
CA LEU A 150 -16.90 0.07 -24.76
C LEU A 150 -15.37 0.02 -24.82
N ASN A 151 -14.79 -0.85 -25.66
CA ASN A 151 -13.34 -0.96 -25.84
C ASN A 151 -12.79 -0.24 -27.09
N PHE A 152 -13.62 0.54 -27.81
CA PHE A 152 -13.20 1.16 -29.07
C PHE A 152 -12.97 2.70 -29.02
N LEU A 153 -13.06 3.36 -27.86
CA LEU A 153 -13.12 4.84 -27.82
C LEU A 153 -12.14 5.54 -26.87
N LYS A 154 -10.99 4.95 -26.54
CA LYS A 154 -10.02 5.59 -25.61
C LYS A 154 -8.69 6.08 -26.20
N GLY A 155 -8.48 5.98 -27.51
CA GLY A 155 -7.24 6.47 -28.16
C GLY A 155 -7.44 7.63 -29.13
N ASP A 156 -8.42 7.52 -30.04
CA ASP A 156 -8.46 8.40 -31.21
C ASP A 156 -9.34 9.65 -31.05
N LEU A 157 -10.19 9.70 -30.02
CA LEU A 157 -11.10 10.84 -29.78
C LEU A 157 -10.35 12.16 -29.57
N ILE A 158 -9.17 12.11 -28.94
CA ILE A 158 -8.33 13.31 -28.70
C ILE A 158 -7.76 13.82 -30.03
N LYS A 159 -7.38 12.94 -30.96
CA LYS A 159 -6.88 13.34 -32.29
C LYS A 159 -7.98 14.01 -33.11
N TYR A 160 -9.20 13.46 -33.08
CA TYR A 160 -10.33 14.05 -33.79
C TYR A 160 -10.73 15.42 -33.22
N ILE A 161 -10.69 15.60 -31.90
CA ILE A 161 -10.97 16.89 -31.26
C ILE A 161 -9.91 17.94 -31.67
N CYS A 162 -8.63 17.56 -31.73
CA CYS A 162 -7.57 18.46 -32.20
C CYS A 162 -7.71 18.84 -33.68
N CYS A 163 -8.11 17.91 -34.55
CA CYS A 163 -8.33 18.20 -35.98
C CYS A 163 -9.52 19.13 -36.22
N VAL A 164 -10.61 18.98 -35.46
CA VAL A 164 -11.79 19.85 -35.57
C VAL A 164 -11.45 21.28 -35.10
N LEU A 165 -10.66 21.43 -34.04
CA LEU A 165 -10.23 22.74 -33.55
C LEU A 165 -9.27 23.44 -34.52
N LEU A 166 -8.35 22.70 -35.16
CA LEU A 166 -7.47 23.25 -36.20
C LEU A 166 -8.25 23.68 -37.46
N GLY A 167 -9.24 22.90 -37.89
CA GLY A 167 -10.10 23.24 -39.03
C GLY A 167 -10.93 24.50 -38.79
N ALA A 168 -11.47 24.67 -37.58
CA ALA A 168 -12.23 25.87 -37.22
C ALA A 168 -11.37 27.14 -37.26
N VAL A 169 -10.10 27.06 -36.86
CA VAL A 169 -9.17 28.20 -36.89
C VAL A 169 -8.82 28.61 -38.33
N ILE A 170 -8.65 27.64 -39.23
CA ILE A 170 -8.35 27.91 -40.66
C ILE A 170 -9.54 28.58 -41.36
N VAL A 171 -10.77 28.09 -41.11
CA VAL A 171 -12.00 28.70 -41.66
C VAL A 171 -12.18 30.14 -41.18
N LEU A 172 -11.81 30.43 -39.93
CA LEU A 172 -11.91 31.77 -39.35
C LEU A 172 -10.85 32.71 -39.93
N LEU A 173 -9.64 32.22 -40.18
CA LEU A 173 -8.54 32.98 -40.82
C LEU A 173 -8.83 33.28 -42.31
N CYS A 174 -9.44 32.34 -43.05
CA CYS A 174 -9.78 32.53 -44.46
C CYS A 174 -10.90 33.55 -44.70
N ASN A 175 -11.74 33.84 -43.70
CA ASN A 175 -12.84 34.81 -43.83
C ASN A 175 -12.41 36.26 -43.54
N ILE A 176 -11.21 36.51 -43.00
CA ILE A 176 -10.72 37.85 -42.65
C ILE A 176 -10.65 38.82 -43.86
N PRO A 177 -10.21 38.41 -45.07
CA PRO A 177 -10.15 39.31 -46.23
C PRO A 177 -11.53 39.73 -46.76
N LEU A 178 -12.60 39.01 -46.42
CA LEU A 178 -13.97 39.31 -46.86
C LEU A 178 -14.65 40.41 -46.03
N TYR A 179 -14.13 40.69 -44.82
CA TYR A 179 -14.67 41.72 -43.92
C TYR A 179 -13.98 43.08 -44.04
N LEU A 180 -12.83 43.16 -44.70
CA LEU A 180 -12.04 44.40 -44.84
C LEU A 180 -12.38 45.25 -46.08
N SER A 181 -13.33 44.82 -46.92
CA SER A 181 -13.67 45.48 -48.18
C SER A 181 -15.09 46.08 -48.21
N LYS A 182 -15.47 46.82 -47.16
CA LYS A 182 -16.55 47.82 -47.22
C LYS A 182 -16.25 48.99 -46.29
N THR A 183 -15.57 50.00 -46.81
CA THR A 183 -15.46 51.33 -46.19
C THR A 183 -16.42 52.28 -46.88
N ASP A 184 -17.47 52.68 -46.17
CA ASP A 184 -18.08 54.00 -46.32
C ASP A 184 -18.39 54.55 -44.92
N SER A 185 -18.21 55.87 -44.81
CA SER A 185 -17.95 56.66 -43.62
C SER A 185 -19.20 57.00 -42.78
N SER A 186 -19.07 56.99 -41.45
CA SER A 186 -19.65 57.98 -40.52
C SER A 186 -19.14 57.77 -39.07
N PRO A 187 -18.94 58.84 -38.27
CA PRO A 187 -18.08 58.80 -37.09
C PRO A 187 -18.84 58.68 -35.75
N VAL A 188 -18.10 58.26 -34.72
CA VAL A 188 -18.29 58.42 -33.26
C VAL A 188 -18.85 57.24 -32.41
N ASN A 189 -19.64 56.28 -32.89
CA ASN A 189 -20.16 55.20 -32.00
C ASN A 189 -19.60 53.77 -32.19
N LYS A 190 -18.53 53.56 -32.99
CA LYS A 190 -17.96 52.22 -33.25
C LYS A 190 -16.65 51.93 -32.50
N VAL A 191 -15.86 52.96 -32.20
CA VAL A 191 -14.57 52.82 -31.50
C VAL A 191 -14.78 52.40 -30.05
N ASP A 192 -15.80 52.93 -29.38
CA ASP A 192 -16.12 52.56 -27.99
C ASP A 192 -16.55 51.08 -27.87
N THR A 193 -17.29 50.56 -28.86
CA THR A 193 -17.70 49.14 -28.89
C THR A 193 -16.54 48.18 -29.22
N GLU A 194 -15.59 48.59 -30.05
CA GLU A 194 -14.38 47.80 -30.33
C GLU A 194 -13.41 47.81 -29.14
N VAL A 195 -13.27 48.95 -28.45
CA VAL A 195 -12.47 49.05 -27.23
C VAL A 195 -13.09 48.24 -26.09
N GLU A 196 -14.41 48.26 -25.91
CA GLU A 196 -15.11 47.41 -24.94
C GLU A 196 -14.93 45.91 -25.23
N THR A 197 -15.03 45.49 -26.50
CA THR A 197 -14.83 44.10 -26.88
C THR A 197 -13.39 43.65 -26.69
N ILE A 198 -12.41 44.50 -27.02
CA ILE A 198 -10.98 44.26 -26.76
C ILE A 198 -10.72 44.15 -25.24
N ASN A 199 -11.28 45.03 -24.43
CA ASN A 199 -11.15 44.98 -22.98
C ASN A 199 -11.79 43.71 -22.38
N LYS A 200 -12.94 43.30 -22.89
CA LYS A 200 -13.61 42.04 -22.51
C LYS A 200 -12.79 40.81 -22.90
N LEU A 201 -12.22 40.79 -24.10
CA LEU A 201 -11.35 39.71 -24.57
C LEU A 201 -10.06 39.63 -23.73
N ASN A 202 -9.43 40.77 -23.44
CA ASN A 202 -8.25 40.84 -22.60
C ASN A 202 -8.52 40.33 -21.18
N LYS A 203 -9.71 40.65 -20.62
CA LYS A 203 -10.16 40.11 -19.33
C LYS A 203 -10.35 38.59 -19.37
N GLN A 204 -10.93 38.04 -20.45
CA GLN A 204 -11.06 36.60 -20.62
C GLN A 204 -9.70 35.92 -20.80
N VAL A 205 -8.78 36.53 -21.54
CA VAL A 205 -7.42 36.01 -21.72
C VAL A 205 -6.65 36.01 -20.40
N THR A 206 -6.82 37.03 -19.54
CA THR A 206 -6.19 37.05 -18.22
C THR A 206 -6.81 36.03 -17.27
N GLU A 207 -8.14 35.83 -17.28
CA GLU A 207 -8.82 34.76 -16.54
C GLU A 207 -8.44 33.36 -17.02
N LEU A 208 -8.28 33.16 -18.33
CA LEU A 208 -7.81 31.90 -18.91
C LEU A 208 -6.35 31.61 -18.51
N LYS A 209 -5.48 32.62 -18.54
CA LYS A 209 -4.08 32.50 -18.10
C LYS A 209 -3.98 32.17 -16.61
N SER A 210 -4.81 32.79 -15.76
CA SER A 210 -4.83 32.48 -14.32
C SER A 210 -5.41 31.10 -14.03
N SER A 211 -6.39 30.66 -14.82
CA SER A 211 -6.94 29.30 -14.73
C SER A 211 -5.92 28.24 -15.18
N LEU A 212 -5.17 28.50 -16.25
CA LEU A 212 -4.08 27.62 -16.70
C LEU A 212 -2.96 27.52 -15.66
N SER A 213 -2.54 28.64 -15.06
CA SER A 213 -1.49 28.61 -14.03
C SER A 213 -1.93 27.85 -12.78
N LYS A 214 -3.20 27.99 -12.37
CA LYS A 214 -3.79 27.21 -11.28
C LYS A 214 -3.83 25.71 -11.61
N LEU A 215 -4.31 25.35 -12.80
CA LEU A 215 -4.40 23.97 -13.25
C LEU A 215 -3.01 23.29 -13.30
N THR A 216 -1.98 24.01 -13.76
CA THR A 216 -0.59 23.53 -13.76
C THR A 216 -0.08 23.29 -12.34
N LYS A 217 -0.37 24.22 -11.41
CA LYS A 217 -0.01 24.06 -10.00
C LYS A 217 -0.70 22.83 -9.39
N ASP A 218 -2.00 22.67 -9.64
CA ASP A 218 -2.78 21.54 -9.15
C ASP A 218 -2.25 20.21 -9.70
N TYR A 219 -1.87 20.16 -10.99
CA TYR A 219 -1.25 18.98 -11.61
C TYR A 219 0.07 18.59 -10.93
N GLU A 220 0.98 19.55 -10.70
CA GLU A 220 2.25 19.26 -10.02
C GLU A 220 2.04 18.80 -8.58
N THR A 221 1.09 19.40 -7.85
CA THR A 221 0.74 18.91 -6.51
C THR A 221 0.17 17.49 -6.54
N LEU A 222 -0.66 17.16 -7.52
CA LEU A 222 -1.25 15.83 -7.66
C LEU A 222 -0.19 14.78 -7.97
N LYS A 223 0.75 15.11 -8.87
CA LYS A 223 1.90 14.26 -9.22
C LYS A 223 2.79 14.00 -8.00
N SER A 224 3.08 15.04 -7.22
CA SER A 224 3.86 14.92 -5.98
C SER A 224 3.15 14.04 -4.94
N ASN A 225 1.85 14.25 -4.71
CA ASN A 225 1.05 13.45 -3.78
C ASN A 225 0.98 11.98 -4.19
N LYS A 226 0.90 11.69 -5.49
CA LYS A 226 0.93 10.31 -6.00
C LYS A 226 2.24 9.62 -5.66
N ALA A 227 3.38 10.28 -5.90
CA ALA A 227 4.70 9.72 -5.58
C ALA A 227 4.88 9.45 -4.08
N LEU A 228 4.41 10.38 -3.23
CA LEU A 228 4.38 10.18 -1.77
C LEU A 228 3.54 8.96 -1.37
N LEU A 229 2.36 8.83 -1.97
CA LEU A 229 1.46 7.71 -1.70
C LEU A 229 2.05 6.36 -2.14
N GLU A 230 2.72 6.32 -3.29
CA GLU A 230 3.39 5.11 -3.78
C GLU A 230 4.50 4.68 -2.82
N ASN A 231 5.32 5.63 -2.35
CA ASN A 231 6.37 5.36 -1.36
C ASN A 231 5.80 4.87 -0.02
N GLU A 232 4.72 5.49 0.46
CA GLU A 232 4.07 5.08 1.72
C GLU A 232 3.43 3.70 1.60
N LEU A 233 2.81 3.40 0.44
CA LEU A 233 2.22 2.09 0.18
C LEU A 233 3.29 0.99 0.09
N GLU A 234 4.43 1.27 -0.53
CA GLU A 234 5.58 0.36 -0.55
C GLU A 234 6.13 0.13 0.86
N TYR A 235 6.28 1.21 1.64
CA TYR A 235 6.70 1.14 3.03
C TYR A 235 5.78 0.24 3.87
N ASN A 236 4.47 0.45 3.78
CA ASN A 236 3.47 -0.33 4.51
C ASN A 236 3.48 -1.82 4.10
N LYS A 237 3.69 -2.12 2.81
CA LYS A 237 3.88 -3.50 2.34
C LYS A 237 5.10 -4.15 2.99
N ASN A 238 6.20 -3.42 3.11
CA ASN A 238 7.43 -3.95 3.72
C ASN A 238 7.28 -4.15 5.23
N VAL A 239 6.59 -3.26 5.93
CA VAL A 239 6.24 -3.46 7.35
C VAL A 239 5.33 -4.68 7.54
N LYS A 240 4.35 -4.88 6.64
CA LYS A 240 3.50 -6.08 6.68
C LYS A 240 4.31 -7.36 6.50
N LYS A 241 5.22 -7.41 5.52
CA LYS A 241 6.15 -8.54 5.33
C LYS A 241 7.00 -8.79 6.58
N LEU A 242 7.43 -7.73 7.28
CA LEU A 242 8.17 -7.88 8.53
C LEU A 242 7.36 -8.64 9.59
N SER A 243 6.07 -8.32 9.70
CA SER A 243 5.14 -9.03 10.59
C SER A 243 4.86 -10.46 10.14
N GLU A 244 4.79 -10.71 8.83
CA GLU A 244 4.61 -12.06 8.27
C GLU A 244 5.84 -12.95 8.57
N ALA A 245 7.06 -12.42 8.43
CA ALA A 245 8.29 -13.11 8.78
C ALA A 245 8.32 -13.49 10.28
N GLU A 246 7.87 -12.59 11.15
CA GLU A 246 7.73 -12.86 12.58
C GLU A 246 6.71 -13.98 12.86
N GLY A 247 5.55 -13.96 12.20
CA GLY A 247 4.54 -15.03 12.31
C GLY A 247 5.05 -16.40 11.84
N LEU A 248 5.81 -16.43 10.74
CA LEU A 248 6.47 -17.65 10.24
C LEU A 248 7.49 -18.19 11.25
N ALA A 249 8.29 -17.32 11.85
CA ALA A 249 9.26 -17.70 12.87
C ALA A 249 8.59 -18.26 14.14
N ASN A 250 7.47 -17.67 14.57
CA ASN A 250 6.66 -18.19 15.69
C ASN A 250 6.11 -19.59 15.41
N SER A 251 5.80 -19.87 14.14
CA SER A 251 5.38 -21.20 13.66
C SER A 251 6.56 -22.15 13.42
N ARG A 252 7.79 -21.77 13.84
CA ARG A 252 9.06 -22.50 13.64
C ARG A 252 9.45 -22.69 12.17
N ASN A 253 8.84 -21.96 11.25
CA ASN A 253 9.19 -21.96 9.83
C ASN A 253 10.30 -20.92 9.56
N TYR A 254 11.49 -21.19 10.10
CA TYR A 254 12.61 -20.26 10.07
C TYR A 254 13.17 -20.01 8.66
N GLU A 255 13.15 -21.01 7.78
CA GLU A 255 13.64 -20.85 6.39
C GLU A 255 12.80 -19.84 5.61
N ALA A 256 11.47 -19.97 5.62
CA ALA A 256 10.59 -19.03 4.92
C ALA A 256 10.68 -17.62 5.51
N ALA A 257 10.79 -17.51 6.85
CA ALA A 257 10.98 -16.23 7.52
C ALA A 257 12.32 -15.56 7.11
N ALA A 258 13.42 -16.32 7.10
CA ALA A 258 14.73 -15.80 6.71
C ALA A 258 14.78 -15.41 5.23
N ASP A 259 14.17 -16.20 4.34
CA ASP A 259 14.07 -15.89 2.91
C ASP A 259 13.39 -14.52 2.70
N MET A 260 12.31 -14.25 3.43
CA MET A 260 11.61 -12.96 3.38
C MET A 260 12.47 -11.80 3.89
N LEU A 261 13.17 -11.99 5.02
CA LEU A 261 14.02 -10.96 5.61
C LEU A 261 15.21 -10.60 4.71
N ILE A 262 15.84 -11.59 4.06
CA ILE A 262 16.98 -11.36 3.15
C ILE A 262 16.57 -10.51 1.94
N LEU A 263 15.38 -10.77 1.38
CA LEU A 263 14.84 -9.95 0.29
C LEU A 263 14.61 -8.50 0.70
N MET A 264 14.46 -8.23 2.00
CA MET A 264 14.18 -6.91 2.55
C MET A 264 15.43 -6.16 3.02
N LYS A 265 16.64 -6.72 2.88
CA LYS A 265 17.89 -6.14 3.43
C LYS A 265 18.17 -4.69 3.02
N ASP A 266 17.80 -4.32 1.80
CA ASP A 266 18.05 -2.99 1.23
C ASP A 266 16.86 -2.03 1.41
N THR A 267 15.82 -2.49 2.12
CA THR A 267 14.61 -1.71 2.37
C THR A 267 14.87 -0.59 3.37
N LYS A 268 14.40 0.61 3.06
CA LYS A 268 14.47 1.76 3.96
C LYS A 268 13.34 1.69 4.98
N PHE A 269 13.66 1.23 6.19
CA PHE A 269 12.76 1.26 7.33
C PHE A 269 12.85 2.56 8.14
N SER A 270 11.78 2.90 8.87
CA SER A 270 11.87 3.87 9.97
C SER A 270 12.85 3.38 11.03
N ALA A 271 13.29 4.27 11.91
CA ALA A 271 14.22 3.88 12.98
C ALA A 271 13.65 2.78 13.89
N ALA A 272 12.34 2.79 14.17
CA ALA A 272 11.69 1.78 14.99
C ALA A 272 11.59 0.43 14.26
N ASP A 273 11.13 0.44 13.01
CA ASP A 273 10.96 -0.78 12.21
C ASP A 273 12.30 -1.40 11.82
N LYS A 274 13.34 -0.57 11.64
CA LYS A 274 14.71 -1.05 11.43
C LYS A 274 15.22 -1.83 12.65
N ARG A 275 15.02 -1.32 13.86
CA ARG A 275 15.38 -2.05 15.09
C ARG A 275 14.65 -3.38 15.20
N LYS A 276 13.36 -3.40 14.82
CA LYS A 276 12.57 -4.64 14.77
C LYS A 276 13.14 -5.61 13.74
N TYR A 277 13.43 -5.13 12.54
CA TYR A 277 14.07 -5.91 11.48
C TYR A 277 15.42 -6.48 11.91
N ASP A 278 16.31 -5.67 12.47
CA ASP A 278 17.63 -6.12 12.91
C ASP A 278 17.51 -7.23 13.97
N LYS A 279 16.62 -7.06 14.96
CA LYS A 279 16.35 -8.08 15.99
C LYS A 279 15.79 -9.38 15.41
N LEU A 280 14.84 -9.29 14.48
CA LEU A 280 14.27 -10.45 13.79
C LEU A 280 15.35 -11.15 12.95
N PHE A 281 16.16 -10.40 12.24
CA PHE A 281 17.26 -10.93 11.44
C PHE A 281 18.28 -11.69 12.30
N GLU A 282 18.74 -11.08 13.39
CA GLU A 282 19.70 -11.69 14.31
C GLU A 282 19.17 -12.97 14.99
N SER A 283 17.88 -13.05 15.24
CA SER A 283 17.27 -14.22 15.90
C SER A 283 16.83 -15.32 14.92
N ILE A 284 16.29 -14.97 13.76
CA ILE A 284 15.70 -15.94 12.82
C ILE A 284 16.77 -16.55 11.92
N VAL A 285 17.67 -15.74 11.39
CA VAL A 285 18.60 -16.17 10.33
C VAL A 285 19.56 -17.28 10.81
N PRO A 286 20.14 -17.23 12.02
CA PRO A 286 20.94 -18.35 12.52
C PRO A 286 20.16 -19.65 12.71
N ASN A 287 18.88 -19.56 13.09
CA ASN A 287 17.99 -20.72 13.23
C ASN A 287 17.61 -21.30 11.88
N ALA A 288 17.38 -20.45 10.87
CA ALA A 288 17.15 -20.86 9.50
C ALA A 288 18.37 -21.59 8.91
N ALA A 289 19.57 -21.05 9.12
CA ALA A 289 20.83 -21.71 8.75
C ALA A 289 20.98 -23.09 9.41
N HIS A 290 20.63 -23.19 10.70
CA HIS A 290 20.66 -24.46 11.41
C HIS A 290 19.64 -25.47 10.86
N SER A 291 18.40 -25.05 10.60
CA SER A 291 17.36 -25.87 9.97
C SER A 291 17.80 -26.39 8.60
N ALA A 292 18.26 -25.49 7.72
CA ALA A 292 18.67 -25.83 6.36
C ALA A 292 19.88 -26.77 6.36
N TYR A 293 20.86 -26.56 7.25
CA TYR A 293 21.98 -27.48 7.42
C TYR A 293 21.53 -28.87 7.86
N ASN A 294 20.66 -28.98 8.87
CA ASN A 294 20.19 -30.28 9.36
C ASN A 294 19.43 -31.05 8.28
N GLN A 295 18.59 -30.37 7.51
CA GLN A 295 17.90 -30.98 6.36
C GLN A 295 18.88 -31.44 5.29
N GLY A 296 19.80 -30.56 4.88
CA GLY A 296 20.83 -30.89 3.89
C GLY A 296 21.74 -32.05 4.33
N TYR A 297 22.11 -32.09 5.61
CA TYR A 297 22.87 -33.18 6.20
C TYR A 297 22.12 -34.51 6.13
N SER A 298 20.84 -34.52 6.50
CA SER A 298 19.98 -35.71 6.44
C SER A 298 19.81 -36.22 5.00
N LEU A 299 19.62 -35.29 4.05
CA LEU A 299 19.51 -35.60 2.63
C LEU A 299 20.81 -36.18 2.05
N CYS A 300 21.97 -35.65 2.44
CA CYS A 300 23.27 -36.23 2.12
C CYS A 300 23.40 -37.69 2.62
N ASN A 301 22.99 -37.96 3.86
CA ASN A 301 23.02 -39.32 4.41
C ASN A 301 22.06 -40.27 3.67
N SER A 302 20.96 -39.71 3.15
CA SER A 302 19.99 -40.42 2.32
C SER A 302 20.39 -40.52 0.84
N ARG A 303 21.60 -40.06 0.47
CA ARG A 303 22.14 -39.99 -0.91
C ARG A 303 21.31 -39.15 -1.88
N LYS A 304 20.41 -38.30 -1.36
CA LYS A 304 19.61 -37.35 -2.14
C LYS A 304 20.39 -36.06 -2.37
N TYR A 305 21.47 -36.17 -3.14
CA TYR A 305 22.47 -35.11 -3.20
C TYR A 305 21.97 -33.81 -3.86
N ASN A 306 21.10 -33.89 -4.87
CA ASN A 306 20.54 -32.68 -5.51
C ASN A 306 19.69 -31.86 -4.52
N GLU A 307 18.79 -32.50 -3.77
CA GLU A 307 17.98 -31.86 -2.73
C GLU A 307 18.88 -31.31 -1.59
N ALA A 308 19.94 -32.07 -1.24
CA ALA A 308 20.89 -31.63 -0.22
C ALA A 308 21.64 -30.35 -0.63
N ILE A 309 22.04 -30.25 -1.91
CA ILE A 309 22.72 -29.07 -2.46
C ILE A 309 21.82 -27.83 -2.36
N GLU A 310 20.53 -27.95 -2.67
CA GLU A 310 19.57 -26.85 -2.55
C GLU A 310 19.54 -26.32 -1.10
N LYS A 311 19.37 -27.23 -0.14
CA LYS A 311 19.29 -26.88 1.29
C LYS A 311 20.61 -26.33 1.83
N LEU A 312 21.74 -26.91 1.47
CA LEU A 312 23.05 -26.47 1.95
C LEU A 312 23.48 -25.14 1.32
N ASN A 313 23.04 -24.82 0.10
CA ASN A 313 23.25 -23.49 -0.49
C ASN A 313 22.46 -22.39 0.24
N LYS A 314 21.27 -22.70 0.77
CA LYS A 314 20.53 -21.74 1.61
C LYS A 314 21.33 -21.32 2.85
N VAL A 315 22.11 -22.22 3.45
CA VAL A 315 22.99 -21.87 4.59
C VAL A 315 23.96 -20.74 4.24
N ARG A 316 24.49 -20.73 3.01
CA ARG A 316 25.38 -19.66 2.51
C ARG A 316 24.64 -18.34 2.32
N ILE A 317 23.38 -18.40 1.92
CA ILE A 317 22.52 -17.22 1.76
C ILE A 317 22.18 -16.62 3.12
N TYR A 318 21.90 -17.45 4.13
CA TYR A 318 21.62 -17.03 5.51
C TYR A 318 22.84 -16.43 6.21
N GLY A 319 24.05 -16.69 5.74
CA GLY A 319 25.18 -15.80 5.94
C GLY A 319 26.43 -16.45 6.53
N ASP A 320 27.56 -15.82 6.23
CA ASP A 320 28.91 -16.36 6.40
C ASP A 320 29.37 -16.50 7.84
N LYS A 321 28.67 -15.84 8.78
CA LYS A 321 29.02 -15.83 10.20
C LYS A 321 28.35 -16.94 11.01
N TRP A 322 27.59 -17.83 10.36
CA TRP A 322 26.99 -18.95 11.07
C TRP A 322 28.07 -19.90 11.63
N LYS A 323 27.94 -20.28 12.90
CA LYS A 323 28.99 -20.97 13.68
C LYS A 323 29.53 -22.24 13.03
N PHE A 324 28.70 -22.96 12.26
CA PHE A 324 29.04 -24.24 11.65
C PHE A 324 29.14 -24.15 10.12
N MET A 325 29.50 -22.97 9.61
CA MET A 325 29.66 -22.72 8.17
C MET A 325 30.71 -23.64 7.54
N ASP A 326 31.80 -23.93 8.25
CA ASP A 326 32.82 -24.89 7.86
C ASP A 326 32.22 -26.28 7.54
N SER A 327 31.33 -26.74 8.41
CA SER A 327 30.64 -28.03 8.32
C SER A 327 29.61 -28.05 7.19
N ALA A 328 28.88 -26.94 7.00
CA ALA A 328 27.95 -26.78 5.89
C ALA A 328 28.67 -26.81 4.54
N LEU A 329 29.76 -26.06 4.39
CA LEU A 329 30.57 -26.03 3.16
C LEU A 329 31.19 -27.40 2.87
N TYR A 330 31.71 -28.08 3.90
CA TYR A 330 32.22 -29.45 3.74
C TYR A 330 31.11 -30.40 3.27
N LYS A 331 29.94 -30.36 3.90
CA LYS A 331 28.80 -31.22 3.51
C LYS A 331 28.29 -30.90 2.12
N LEU A 332 28.31 -29.63 1.71
CA LEU A 332 27.97 -29.21 0.36
C LEU A 332 28.97 -29.79 -0.65
N GLY A 333 30.28 -29.75 -0.35
CA GLY A 333 31.30 -30.39 -1.18
C GLY A 333 31.11 -31.90 -1.30
N VAL A 334 30.71 -32.58 -0.21
CA VAL A 334 30.35 -34.00 -0.23
C VAL A 334 29.13 -34.25 -1.14
N ALA A 335 28.12 -33.39 -1.09
CA ALA A 335 26.93 -33.51 -1.95
C ALA A 335 27.28 -33.33 -3.43
N TYR A 336 28.09 -32.33 -3.78
CA TYR A 336 28.56 -32.12 -5.16
C TYR A 336 29.39 -33.31 -5.67
N LYS A 337 30.27 -33.87 -4.83
CA LYS A 337 30.99 -35.11 -5.17
C LYS A 337 30.01 -36.27 -5.41
N GLY A 338 28.94 -36.36 -4.62
CA GLY A 338 27.90 -37.38 -4.75
C GLY A 338 27.14 -37.33 -6.09
N ILE A 339 27.06 -36.17 -6.75
CA ILE A 339 26.51 -36.03 -8.11
C ILE A 339 27.60 -36.03 -9.20
N ASN A 340 28.82 -36.48 -8.88
CA ASN A 340 30.00 -36.48 -9.75
C ASN A 340 30.43 -35.09 -10.24
N ASN A 341 29.99 -34.01 -9.59
CA ASN A 341 30.48 -32.67 -9.87
C ASN A 341 31.77 -32.41 -9.08
N ASN A 342 32.86 -32.97 -9.59
CA ASN A 342 34.17 -32.95 -8.92
C ASN A 342 34.81 -31.56 -8.86
N LYS A 343 34.51 -30.69 -9.81
CA LYS A 343 35.08 -29.34 -9.85
C LYS A 343 34.56 -28.52 -8.67
N GLU A 344 33.24 -28.41 -8.54
CA GLU A 344 32.59 -27.65 -7.47
C GLU A 344 32.88 -28.26 -6.08
N ALA A 345 32.94 -29.59 -6.00
CA ALA A 345 33.34 -30.27 -4.77
C ALA A 345 34.76 -29.89 -4.33
N LEU A 346 35.71 -29.86 -5.27
CA LEU A 346 37.10 -29.48 -5.00
C LEU A 346 37.22 -28.03 -4.54
N GLU A 347 36.54 -27.10 -5.21
CA GLU A 347 36.51 -25.68 -4.84
C GLU A 347 35.98 -25.47 -3.41
N LEU A 348 34.91 -26.18 -3.04
CA LEU A 348 34.34 -26.11 -1.69
C LEU A 348 35.29 -26.67 -0.64
N PHE A 349 35.92 -27.83 -0.88
CA PHE A 349 36.91 -28.38 0.06
C PHE A 349 38.11 -27.44 0.24
N GLN A 350 38.62 -26.86 -0.85
CA GLN A 350 39.70 -25.87 -0.77
C GLN A 350 39.25 -24.63 0.01
N THR A 351 38.01 -24.18 -0.18
CA THR A 351 37.44 -23.05 0.58
C THR A 351 37.39 -23.36 2.08
N VAL A 352 36.98 -24.56 2.47
CA VAL A 352 36.97 -24.98 3.89
C VAL A 352 38.38 -24.93 4.48
N VAL A 353 39.38 -25.45 3.76
CA VAL A 353 40.78 -25.45 4.22
C VAL A 353 41.34 -24.04 4.33
N LYS A 354 41.01 -23.16 3.37
CA LYS A 354 41.50 -21.78 3.33
C LYS A 354 40.87 -20.90 4.42
N LEU A 355 39.55 -20.98 4.60
CA LEU A 355 38.82 -20.10 5.51
C LEU A 355 38.78 -20.63 6.95
N TYR A 356 38.84 -21.96 7.14
CA TYR A 356 38.71 -22.60 8.44
C TYR A 356 39.86 -23.59 8.71
N PRO A 357 41.13 -23.19 8.61
CA PRO A 357 42.28 -24.10 8.63
C PRO A 357 42.44 -24.90 9.95
N LYS A 358 41.90 -24.38 11.06
CA LYS A 358 41.95 -25.01 12.38
C LYS A 358 40.73 -25.90 12.68
N SER A 359 39.75 -25.95 11.79
CA SER A 359 38.54 -26.77 11.99
C SER A 359 38.84 -28.25 11.79
N GLN A 360 38.13 -29.12 12.52
CA GLN A 360 38.23 -30.56 12.30
C GLN A 360 37.80 -30.96 10.87
N VAL A 361 36.82 -30.24 10.30
CA VAL A 361 36.35 -30.47 8.94
C VAL A 361 37.37 -30.09 7.87
N ALA A 362 38.29 -29.16 8.14
CA ALA A 362 39.40 -28.86 7.22
C ALA A 362 40.35 -30.04 7.05
N TYR A 363 40.61 -30.83 8.11
CA TYR A 363 41.39 -32.06 7.99
C TYR A 363 40.71 -33.06 7.05
N TYR A 364 39.39 -33.26 7.22
CA TYR A 364 38.63 -34.13 6.31
C TYR A 364 38.58 -33.59 4.88
N ALA A 365 38.49 -32.27 4.70
CA ALA A 365 38.52 -31.65 3.38
C ALA A 365 39.87 -31.88 2.67
N GLN A 366 41.00 -31.75 3.38
CA GLN A 366 42.32 -32.07 2.83
C GLN A 366 42.45 -33.52 2.38
N ALA A 367 41.92 -34.46 3.17
CA ALA A 367 41.90 -35.87 2.80
C ALA A 367 41.11 -36.11 1.50
N ARG A 368 39.93 -35.48 1.36
CA ARG A 368 39.11 -35.55 0.14
C ARG A 368 39.80 -34.95 -1.07
N ILE A 369 40.50 -33.82 -0.92
CA ILE A 369 41.27 -33.18 -1.99
C ILE A 369 42.35 -34.14 -2.52
N LYS A 370 43.12 -34.77 -1.62
CA LYS A 370 44.16 -35.74 -1.99
C LYS A 370 43.59 -36.96 -2.71
N GLU A 371 42.48 -37.49 -2.20
CA GLU A 371 41.74 -38.60 -2.82
C GLU A 371 41.36 -38.26 -4.28
N MET A 372 40.82 -37.06 -4.50
CA MET A 372 40.39 -36.61 -5.83
C MET A 372 41.56 -36.38 -6.81
N ALA A 373 42.70 -35.87 -6.32
CA ALA A 373 43.89 -35.67 -7.15
C ALA A 373 44.53 -36.99 -7.62
N ASN A 374 44.40 -38.05 -6.83
CA ASN A 374 44.91 -39.38 -7.17
C ASN A 374 44.01 -40.12 -8.17
N LEU A 375 42.71 -39.80 -8.23
CA LEU A 375 41.76 -40.38 -9.20
C LEU A 375 41.84 -39.73 -10.59
N SER A 376 42.48 -38.55 -10.69
CA SER A 376 42.68 -37.83 -11.96
C SER A 376 44.01 -38.13 -12.66
N LYS A 377 44.87 -38.95 -12.05
CA LYS A 377 46.09 -39.49 -12.63
C LYS A 377 45.84 -40.93 -13.07
#